data_AF-A0A4U2ML53-F1
#
_entry.id   AF-A0A4U2ML53-F1
#
_cell.length_a   1.000
_cell.length_b   1.000
_cell.length_c   1.000
_cell.angle_alpha   90.00
_cell.angle_beta   90.00
_cell.angle_gamma   90.00
#
_symmetry.space_group_name_H-M   'P 1'
#
loop_
_entity.id
_entity.type
_entity.pdbx_description
1 polymer ?
#
loop_
_entity_poly.entity_id
_entity_poly.type
_entity_poly.pdbx_seq_one_letter_code
_entity_poly.pdbx_strand_id
1 'polypeptide(L)'
;MKHIIRNVVMNYFKEIHLLAVEEELHNNSWNTDLHYKIMVNGKRYSARFINSKRTINPAFGALSNEQLIEQVRFTYYLRGHGIPFMQINKNRTGESFTFVTWNDKQYRFVLSNWIEGEHITHCTEAITKAFGKEARKIHDISC
;
A
#
# COMPACT_ATOMS: atom_id res chain seq x y z
N MET A 1 -6.70 -11.62 -13.94
CA MET A 1 -5.76 -11.04 -12.95
C MET A 1 -4.56 -10.35 -13.62
N LYS A 2 -3.63 -11.06 -14.26
CA LYS A 2 -2.40 -10.47 -14.84
C LYS A 2 -2.65 -9.29 -15.79
N HIS A 3 -3.69 -9.35 -16.63
CA HIS A 3 -4.05 -8.25 -17.54
C HIS A 3 -4.49 -6.98 -16.83
N ILE A 4 -5.29 -7.09 -15.76
CA ILE A 4 -5.77 -5.92 -14.99
C ILE A 4 -4.59 -5.25 -14.26
N ILE A 5 -3.74 -6.05 -13.60
CA ILE A 5 -2.53 -5.54 -12.94
C ILE A 5 -1.64 -4.84 -13.97
N ARG A 6 -1.41 -5.44 -15.14
CA ARG A 6 -0.63 -4.79 -16.20
C ARG A 6 -1.24 -3.45 -16.61
N ASN A 7 -2.54 -3.42 -16.89
CA ASN A 7 -3.23 -2.21 -17.34
C ASN A 7 -3.15 -1.07 -16.33
N VAL A 8 -3.33 -1.35 -15.04
CA VAL A 8 -3.23 -0.29 -14.03
C VAL A 8 -1.79 0.15 -13.80
N VAL A 9 -0.83 -0.79 -13.79
CA VAL A 9 0.60 -0.48 -13.57
C VAL A 9 1.17 0.36 -14.71
N MET A 10 0.67 0.26 -15.95
CA MET A 10 1.05 1.16 -17.05
C MET A 10 0.80 2.65 -16.77
N ASN A 11 -0.07 2.99 -15.81
CA ASN A 11 -0.26 4.37 -15.38
C ASN A 11 0.89 4.91 -14.53
N TYR A 12 1.83 4.07 -14.09
CA TYR A 12 2.94 4.44 -13.19
C TYR A 12 4.30 4.41 -13.89
N PHE A 13 4.42 3.66 -14.98
CA PHE A 13 5.69 3.47 -15.68
C PHE A 13 5.57 3.94 -17.14
N LYS A 14 6.64 4.54 -17.68
CA LYS A 14 6.71 4.89 -19.10
C LYS A 14 6.81 3.64 -19.97
N GLU A 15 7.60 2.66 -19.52
CA GLU A 15 7.86 1.41 -20.23
C GLU A 15 7.88 0.22 -19.25
N ILE A 16 7.27 -0.89 -19.64
CA ILE A 16 7.21 -2.13 -18.86
C ILE A 16 7.69 -3.28 -19.75
N HIS A 17 8.94 -3.68 -19.58
CA HIS A 17 9.54 -4.81 -20.28
C HIS A 17 9.25 -6.13 -19.56
N LEU A 18 9.27 -6.10 -18.22
CA LEU A 18 8.98 -7.26 -17.39
C LEU A 18 7.94 -6.89 -16.32
N LEU A 19 6.90 -7.73 -16.21
CA LEU A 19 5.93 -7.68 -15.13
C LEU A 19 5.64 -9.09 -14.66
N ALA A 20 5.89 -9.36 -13.37
CA ALA A 20 5.53 -10.60 -12.71
C ALA A 20 4.72 -10.29 -11.44
N VAL A 21 3.72 -11.14 -11.16
CA VAL A 21 3.08 -11.19 -9.85
C VAL A 21 3.82 -12.28 -9.08
N GLU A 22 4.56 -11.89 -8.04
CA GLU A 22 5.35 -12.82 -7.25
C GLU A 22 4.49 -13.52 -6.19
N GLU A 23 3.59 -12.76 -5.54
CA GLU A 23 2.82 -13.25 -4.40
C GLU A 23 1.47 -12.55 -4.27
N GLU A 24 0.46 -13.27 -3.80
CA GLU A 24 -0.78 -12.71 -3.29
C GLU A 24 -0.68 -12.64 -1.76
N LEU A 25 -0.53 -11.42 -1.23
CA LEU A 25 -0.18 -11.17 0.17
C LEU A 25 -1.39 -11.26 1.10
N HIS A 26 -2.59 -11.09 0.55
CA HIS A 26 -3.80 -11.02 1.35
C HIS A 26 -4.98 -11.64 0.61
N ASN A 27 -5.34 -12.86 1.02
CA ASN A 27 -6.55 -13.55 0.59
C ASN A 27 -7.57 -13.52 1.74
N ASN A 28 -8.85 -13.28 1.44
CA ASN A 28 -9.96 -13.20 2.41
C ASN A 28 -9.92 -12.03 3.42
N SER A 29 -9.51 -10.82 3.01
CA SER A 29 -9.60 -9.65 3.90
C SER A 29 -11.04 -9.33 4.29
N TRP A 30 -11.25 -8.96 5.57
CA TRP A 30 -12.52 -8.40 6.05
C TRP A 30 -12.93 -7.12 5.30
N ASN A 31 -11.96 -6.39 4.77
CA ASN A 31 -12.17 -5.14 4.03
C ASN A 31 -12.29 -5.36 2.51
N THR A 32 -12.17 -6.59 2.01
CA THR A 32 -12.24 -6.97 0.58
C THR A 32 -11.22 -6.30 -0.34
N ASP A 33 -10.15 -5.73 0.22
CA ASP A 33 -8.99 -5.28 -0.57
C ASP A 33 -8.27 -6.48 -1.17
N LEU A 34 -7.59 -6.23 -2.29
CA LEU A 34 -6.66 -7.18 -2.88
C LEU A 34 -5.24 -6.63 -2.74
N HIS A 35 -4.27 -7.49 -2.41
CA HIS A 35 -2.89 -7.08 -2.17
C HIS A 35 -1.92 -8.07 -2.77
N TYR A 36 -1.03 -7.57 -3.62
CA TYR A 36 -0.05 -8.37 -4.35
C TYR A 36 1.36 -7.81 -4.19
N LYS A 37 2.33 -8.71 -4.12
CA LYS A 37 3.73 -8.40 -4.40
C LYS A 37 3.97 -8.58 -5.89
N ILE A 38 4.44 -7.53 -6.55
CA ILE A 38 4.74 -7.55 -7.98
C ILE A 38 6.19 -7.14 -8.25
N MET A 39 6.76 -7.65 -9.32
CA MET A 39 8.03 -7.21 -9.87
C MET A 39 7.79 -6.48 -11.20
N VAL A 40 8.30 -5.27 -11.31
CA VAL A 40 8.27 -4.44 -12.53
C VAL A 40 9.69 -4.06 -12.90
N ASN A 41 10.15 -4.45 -14.09
CA ASN A 41 11.51 -4.18 -14.58
C ASN A 41 12.61 -4.47 -13.53
N GLY A 42 12.48 -5.60 -12.82
CA GLY A 42 13.44 -6.06 -11.81
C GLY A 42 13.30 -5.43 -10.42
N LYS A 43 12.40 -4.46 -10.23
CA LYS A 43 12.13 -3.84 -8.91
C LYS A 43 10.81 -4.33 -8.33
N ARG A 44 10.77 -4.53 -7.01
CA ARG A 44 9.58 -5.01 -6.29
C ARG A 44 8.70 -3.88 -5.80
N TYR A 45 7.40 -4.12 -5.88
CA TYR A 45 6.37 -3.18 -5.46
C TYR A 45 5.24 -3.93 -4.73
N SER A 46 4.61 -3.22 -3.82
CA SER A 46 3.34 -3.61 -3.22
C SER A 46 2.22 -2.96 -4.05
N ALA A 47 1.40 -3.81 -4.68
CA ALA A 47 0.26 -3.43 -5.49
C ALA A 47 -1.03 -3.68 -4.70
N ARG A 48 -1.71 -2.61 -4.28
CA ARG A 48 -2.90 -2.71 -3.43
C ARG A 48 -4.12 -2.16 -4.16
N PHE A 49 -5.17 -2.96 -4.22
CA PHE A 49 -6.48 -2.59 -4.74
C PHE A 49 -7.42 -2.37 -3.56
N ILE A 50 -7.62 -1.12 -3.18
CA ILE A 50 -8.48 -0.73 -2.05
C ILE A 50 -9.92 -0.67 -2.54
N ASN A 51 -10.81 -1.49 -1.99
CA ASN A 51 -12.20 -1.51 -2.46
C ASN A 51 -12.87 -0.15 -2.17
N SER A 52 -13.64 0.36 -3.14
CA SER A 52 -14.42 1.60 -2.96
C SER A 52 -15.63 1.37 -2.05
N LYS A 53 -16.16 0.13 -2.01
CA LYS A 53 -17.23 -0.30 -1.12
C LYS A 53 -16.67 -1.20 0.00
N ARG A 54 -15.75 -0.66 0.80
CA ARG A 54 -15.21 -1.36 1.97
C ARG A 54 -16.28 -1.55 3.04
N THR A 55 -16.23 -2.68 3.74
CA THR A 55 -16.92 -2.85 5.01
C THR A 55 -16.49 -1.74 5.96
N ILE A 56 -17.45 -0.95 6.47
CA ILE A 56 -17.16 0.16 7.37
C ILE A 56 -16.57 -0.41 8.67
N ASN A 57 -15.44 0.12 9.09
CA ASN A 57 -14.90 -0.20 10.40
C ASN A 57 -15.57 0.71 11.44
N PRO A 58 -16.19 0.18 12.51
CA PRO A 58 -16.86 1.00 13.52
C PRO A 58 -15.97 2.06 14.17
N ALA A 59 -14.67 1.80 14.31
CA ALA A 59 -13.72 2.71 14.94
C ALA A 59 -13.15 3.77 13.99
N PHE A 60 -13.08 3.48 12.68
CA PHE A 60 -12.39 4.34 11.70
C PHE A 60 -13.30 4.91 10.61
N GLY A 61 -14.58 4.51 10.58
CA GLY A 61 -15.55 4.97 9.59
C GLY A 61 -15.29 4.45 8.19
N ALA A 62 -15.88 5.15 7.20
CA ALA A 62 -15.61 4.89 5.79
C ALA A 62 -14.22 5.45 5.41
N LEU A 63 -13.61 4.91 4.34
CA LEU A 63 -12.39 5.45 3.75
C LEU A 63 -12.76 6.23 2.48
N SER A 64 -12.82 7.55 2.57
CA SER A 64 -13.01 8.48 1.45
C SER A 64 -11.73 8.65 0.63
N ASN A 65 -11.80 9.38 -0.48
CA ASN A 65 -10.63 9.68 -1.30
C ASN A 65 -9.71 10.68 -0.60
N GLU A 66 -10.28 11.67 0.08
CA GLU A 66 -9.57 12.68 0.85
C GLU A 66 -8.79 12.02 2.00
N GLN A 67 -9.42 11.09 2.72
CA GLN A 67 -8.75 10.32 3.77
C GLN A 67 -7.62 9.46 3.21
N LEU A 68 -7.80 8.84 2.04
CA LEU A 68 -6.72 8.08 1.39
C LEU A 68 -5.56 9.00 0.97
N ILE A 69 -5.86 10.20 0.45
CA ILE A 69 -4.85 11.20 0.10
C ILE A 69 -4.07 11.64 1.35
N GLU A 70 -4.75 11.90 2.47
CA GLU A 70 -4.10 12.28 3.72
C GLU A 70 -3.26 11.14 4.30
N GLN A 71 -3.74 9.89 4.24
CA GLN A 71 -2.93 8.72 4.60
C GLN A 71 -1.65 8.65 3.76
N VAL A 72 -1.75 8.87 2.44
CA VAL A 72 -0.58 8.90 1.55
C VAL A 72 0.37 10.05 1.91
N ARG A 73 -0.15 11.25 2.16
CA ARG A 73 0.66 12.41 2.57
C ARG A 73 1.42 12.13 3.87
N PHE A 74 0.75 11.51 4.83
CA PHE A 74 1.37 11.14 6.10
C PHE A 74 2.53 10.16 5.89
N THR A 75 2.43 9.21 4.95
CA THR A 75 3.58 8.33 4.63
C THR A 75 4.81 9.11 4.16
N TYR A 76 4.62 10.19 3.39
CA TYR A 76 5.72 11.05 2.96
C TYR A 76 6.29 11.86 4.13
N TYR A 77 5.43 12.35 5.03
CA TYR A 77 5.84 13.05 6.24
C TYR A 77 6.72 12.17 7.15
N LEU A 78 6.32 10.93 7.40
CA LEU A 78 7.10 9.96 8.19
C LEU A 78 8.50 9.76 7.59
N ARG A 79 8.57 9.56 6.26
CA ARG A 79 9.85 9.38 5.57
C ARG A 79 10.71 10.65 5.60
N GLY A 80 10.11 11.83 5.49
CA GLY A 80 10.79 13.12 5.63
C GLY A 80 11.48 13.28 6.99
N HIS A 81 10.99 12.59 8.02
CA HIS A 81 11.57 12.55 9.37
C HIS A 81 12.42 11.30 9.63
N GLY A 82 12.84 10.58 8.58
CA GLY A 82 13.72 9.42 8.69
C GLY A 82 13.05 8.15 9.22
N ILE A 83 11.72 8.12 9.36
CA ILE A 83 10.99 6.91 9.77
C ILE A 83 10.83 6.00 8.54
N PRO A 84 11.31 4.74 8.59
CA PRO A 84 11.16 3.80 7.48
C PRO A 84 9.67 3.51 7.23
N PHE A 85 9.18 3.92 6.07
CA PHE A 85 7.83 3.64 5.62
C PHE A 85 7.80 3.41 4.11
N MET A 86 6.88 2.58 3.62
CA MET A 86 6.77 2.32 2.18
C MET A 86 6.42 3.61 1.44
N GLN A 87 7.23 3.96 0.43
CA GLN A 87 6.93 5.09 -0.43
C GLN A 87 5.79 4.75 -1.38
N ILE A 88 4.70 5.49 -1.30
CA ILE A 88 3.65 5.43 -2.31
C ILE A 88 4.14 6.15 -3.57
N ASN A 89 3.94 5.53 -4.72
CA ASN A 89 4.29 6.07 -6.02
C ASN A 89 3.11 6.85 -6.55
N LYS A 90 3.39 8.03 -7.11
CA LYS A 90 2.39 8.76 -7.89
C LYS A 90 2.25 8.12 -9.27
N ASN A 91 1.05 8.13 -9.82
CA ASN A 91 0.86 7.80 -11.22
C ASN A 91 1.47 8.90 -12.12
N ARG A 92 1.43 8.69 -13.43
CA ARG A 92 1.97 9.63 -14.43
C ARG A 92 1.27 10.98 -14.45
N THR A 93 0.05 11.10 -13.91
CA THR A 93 -0.68 12.37 -13.74
C THR A 93 -0.38 13.05 -12.39
N GLY A 94 0.42 12.43 -11.52
CA GLY A 94 0.81 12.98 -10.23
C GLY A 94 -0.13 12.64 -9.06
N GLU A 95 -1.13 11.78 -9.29
CA GLU A 95 -2.11 11.37 -8.29
C GLU A 95 -1.61 10.19 -7.44
N SER A 96 -2.11 10.11 -6.21
CA SER A 96 -1.72 9.10 -5.22
C SER A 96 -2.33 7.70 -5.46
N PHE A 97 -3.34 7.59 -6.31
CA PHE A 97 -3.99 6.33 -6.65
C PHE A 97 -4.64 6.41 -8.04
N THR A 98 -5.08 5.28 -8.56
CA THR A 98 -5.80 5.18 -9.85
C THR A 98 -7.09 4.39 -9.68
N PHE A 99 -8.20 4.86 -10.25
CA PHE A 99 -9.44 4.09 -10.25
C PHE A 99 -9.36 2.90 -11.21
N VAL A 100 -9.81 1.73 -10.75
CA VAL A 100 -9.81 0.49 -11.52
C VAL A 100 -11.12 -0.24 -11.32
N THR A 101 -11.77 -0.59 -12.42
CA THR A 101 -12.89 -1.55 -12.40
C THR A 101 -12.35 -2.95 -12.62
N TRP A 102 -12.66 -3.87 -11.72
CA TRP A 102 -12.28 -5.27 -11.82
C TRP A 102 -13.38 -6.16 -11.24
N ASN A 103 -13.90 -7.10 -12.04
CA ASN A 103 -14.99 -8.01 -11.66
C ASN A 103 -16.19 -7.26 -11.08
N ASP A 104 -16.65 -6.23 -11.80
CA ASP A 104 -17.78 -5.34 -11.43
C ASP A 104 -17.62 -4.58 -10.10
N LYS A 105 -16.41 -4.60 -9.53
CA LYS A 105 -16.05 -3.82 -8.33
C LYS A 105 -15.15 -2.66 -8.73
N GLN A 106 -15.31 -1.55 -8.01
CA GLN A 106 -14.48 -0.36 -8.16
C GLN A 106 -13.39 -0.35 -7.09
N TYR A 107 -12.14 -0.19 -7.51
CA TYR A 107 -10.98 -0.13 -6.64
C TYR A 107 -10.23 1.19 -6.81
N ARG A 108 -9.58 1.62 -5.73
CA ARG A 108 -8.52 2.62 -5.74
C ARG A 108 -7.21 1.87 -5.67
N PHE A 109 -6.47 1.87 -6.77
CA PHE A 109 -5.19 1.20 -6.87
C PHE A 109 -4.07 2.10 -6.36
N VAL A 110 -3.30 1.60 -5.39
CA VAL A 110 -2.13 2.26 -4.81
C VAL A 110 -0.91 1.37 -5.07
N LEU A 111 0.15 1.97 -5.60
CA LEU A 111 1.44 1.30 -5.82
C LEU A 111 2.48 1.85 -4.85
N SER A 112 3.08 1.00 -4.03
CA SER A 112 4.15 1.40 -3.12
C SER A 112 5.44 0.62 -3.38
N ASN A 113 6.59 1.23 -3.06
CA ASN A 113 7.87 0.54 -3.08
C ASN A 113 7.84 -0.61 -2.07
N TRP A 114 8.39 -1.75 -2.47
CA TRP A 114 8.59 -2.85 -1.54
C TRP A 114 9.74 -2.53 -0.59
N ILE A 115 9.53 -2.77 0.70
CA ILE A 115 10.60 -2.79 1.70
C ILE A 115 10.80 -4.26 2.05
N GLU A 116 12.02 -4.75 1.85
CA GLU A 116 12.34 -6.12 2.27
C GLU A 116 12.32 -6.22 3.80
N GLY A 117 11.76 -7.31 4.28
CA GLY A 117 11.61 -7.57 5.70
C GLY A 117 10.94 -8.91 5.94
N GLU A 118 11.00 -9.37 7.17
CA GLU A 118 10.39 -10.63 7.60
C GLU A 118 9.11 -10.34 8.37
N HIS A 119 8.05 -11.09 8.06
CA HIS A 119 6.82 -11.00 8.80
C HIS A 119 7.01 -11.62 10.19
N ILE A 120 6.88 -10.79 11.22
CA ILE A 120 7.01 -11.23 12.61
C ILE A 120 5.77 -12.06 12.97
N THR A 121 5.95 -13.36 13.17
CA THR A 121 4.88 -14.31 13.52
C THR A 121 4.76 -14.59 15.01
N HIS A 122 5.79 -14.24 15.80
CA HIS A 122 5.84 -14.46 17.25
C HIS A 122 6.33 -13.20 17.95
N CYS A 123 5.60 -12.75 18.98
CA CYS A 123 5.94 -11.54 19.72
C CYS A 123 6.68 -11.88 21.02
N THR A 124 7.95 -11.49 21.11
CA THR A 124 8.76 -11.60 22.33
C THR A 124 8.82 -10.26 23.05
N GLU A 125 9.25 -10.24 24.32
CA GLU A 125 9.45 -8.98 25.06
C GLU A 125 10.42 -8.04 24.33
N ALA A 126 11.49 -8.58 23.74
CA ALA A 126 12.44 -7.81 22.94
C ALA A 126 11.78 -7.16 21.71
N ILE A 127 10.90 -7.90 21.02
CA ILE A 127 10.13 -7.40 19.88
C ILE A 127 9.18 -6.29 20.34
N THR A 128 8.40 -6.51 21.41
CA THR A 128 7.50 -5.49 21.98
C THR A 128 8.24 -4.21 22.33
N LYS A 129 9.42 -4.33 22.96
CA LYS A 129 10.27 -3.18 23.30
C LYS A 129 10.75 -2.44 22.06
N ALA A 130 11.13 -3.15 21.00
CA ALA A 130 11.52 -2.54 19.73
C ALA A 130 10.34 -1.82 19.06
N PHE A 131 9.17 -2.46 18.97
CA PHE A 131 7.94 -1.84 18.43
C PHE A 131 7.56 -0.58 19.20
N GLY A 132 7.61 -0.60 20.53
CA GLY A 132 7.31 0.58 21.35
C GLY A 132 8.25 1.75 21.08
N LYS A 133 9.54 1.48 20.85
CA LYS A 133 10.51 2.51 20.44
C LYS A 133 10.20 3.09 19.06
N GLU A 134 9.82 2.26 18.09
CA GLU A 134 9.45 2.73 16.76
C GLU A 134 8.12 3.53 16.78
N ALA A 135 7.12 3.07 17.54
CA ALA A 135 5.87 3.79 17.73
C ALA A 135 6.09 5.16 18.38
N ARG A 136 6.98 5.25 19.38
CA ARG A 136 7.35 6.53 20.00
C ARG A 136 7.91 7.51 18.97
N LYS A 137 8.79 7.08 18.05
CA LYS A 137 9.33 7.98 17.01
C LYS A 137 8.23 8.61 16.16
N ILE A 138 7.17 7.84 15.86
CA ILE A 138 6.01 8.35 15.12
C ILE A 138 5.28 9.39 15.96
N HIS A 139 4.97 9.09 17.23
CA HIS A 139 4.29 10.01 18.13
C HIS A 139 5.07 11.31 18.35
N ASP A 140 6.40 11.22 18.53
CA ASP A 140 7.27 12.38 18.76
C ASP A 140 7.22 13.41 17.61
N ILE A 141 6.81 13.01 16.39
CA ILE A 141 6.69 13.90 15.23
C ILE A 141 5.23 14.18 14.82
N SER A 142 4.25 13.48 15.38
CA SER A 142 2.84 13.57 14.98
C SER A 142 1.92 14.16 16.05
N CYS A 143 2.42 14.33 17.28
CA CYS A 143 1.70 14.84 18.43
C CYS A 143 2.25 16.19 18.90
#